data_AF-A0A3B0BKC5-F1
#
_entry.id   AF-A0A3B0BKC5-F1
#
_cell.length_a   1.000
_cell.length_b   1.000
_cell.length_c   1.000
_cell.angle_alpha   90.00
_cell.angle_beta   90.00
_cell.angle_gamma   90.00
#
_symmetry.space_group_name_H-M   'P 1'
#
loop_
_entity.id
_entity.type
_entity.pdbx_description
1 polymer ?
#
loop_
_entity_poly.entity_id
_entity_poly.type
_entity_poly.pdbx_seq_one_letter_code
_entity_poly.pdbx_strand_id
1 'polypeptide(L)'
;MIEQATIKFITGLDRSAPRPSAIISQCSPLSIKRNPLSGELLAVWNQIPAYNTRKLEKHSWARTPLVGAVSKDEGRTWSGYFAVEREEVGSGCCYVAIHFTGSTLLLAYCAVEAEDGICLSRLKMRKIALSELQGR
;
A
#
# COMPACT_ATOMS: atom_id res chain seq x y z
N MET A 1 -0.57 -15.92 -8.73
CA MET A 1 0.62 -15.39 -9.42
C MET A 1 1.28 -14.38 -8.51
N ILE A 2 2.60 -14.46 -8.34
CA ILE A 2 3.39 -13.43 -7.64
C ILE A 2 3.75 -12.39 -8.70
N GLU A 3 3.35 -11.14 -8.48
CA GLU A 3 3.68 -10.04 -9.40
C GLU A 3 4.66 -9.08 -8.72
N GLN A 4 5.76 -8.77 -9.42
CA GLN A 4 6.60 -7.66 -9.04
C GLN A 4 5.94 -6.37 -9.52
N ALA A 5 5.80 -5.39 -8.62
CA ALA A 5 5.27 -4.10 -8.98
C ALA A 5 6.22 -3.43 -9.97
N THR A 6 5.68 -3.03 -11.11
CA THR A 6 6.41 -2.23 -12.09
C THR A 6 6.15 -0.77 -11.77
N ILE A 7 7.18 -0.03 -11.37
CA ILE A 7 7.07 1.36 -10.90
C ILE A 7 8.07 2.19 -11.66
N LYS A 8 7.59 3.29 -12.25
CA LYS A 8 8.44 4.28 -12.90
C LYS A 8 7.95 5.67 -12.52
N PHE A 9 8.83 6.45 -11.92
CA PHE A 9 8.61 7.88 -11.73
C PHE A 9 8.92 8.58 -13.03
N ILE A 10 7.88 9.09 -13.69
CA ILE A 10 8.00 9.83 -14.94
C ILE A 10 7.65 11.29 -14.69
N THR A 11 8.43 12.20 -15.28
CA THR A 11 7.89 13.51 -15.65
C THR A 11 6.91 13.28 -16.81
N GLY A 12 5.89 14.12 -16.98
CA GLY A 12 4.82 13.90 -17.99
C GLY A 12 5.26 13.79 -19.46
N LEU A 13 6.55 13.82 -19.73
CA LEU A 13 7.19 13.76 -21.05
C LEU A 13 7.95 12.45 -21.32
N ASP A 14 8.22 11.63 -20.29
CA ASP A 14 9.03 10.41 -20.44
C ASP A 14 8.19 9.21 -20.91
N ARG A 15 8.52 8.70 -22.10
CA ARG A 15 7.84 7.57 -22.79
C ARG A 15 8.59 6.24 -22.71
N SER A 16 9.72 6.15 -22.00
CA SER A 16 10.47 4.89 -21.90
C SER A 16 9.69 3.81 -21.15
N ALA A 17 9.97 2.53 -21.44
CA ALA A 17 9.29 1.42 -20.81
C ALA A 17 9.49 1.41 -19.28
N PRO A 18 8.45 1.05 -18.51
CA PRO A 18 8.59 0.95 -17.06
C PRO A 18 9.45 -0.27 -16.69
N ARG A 19 10.08 -0.22 -15.53
CA ARG A 19 10.97 -1.27 -15.03
C ARG A 19 10.43 -1.88 -13.74
N PRO A 20 10.72 -3.17 -13.47
CA PRO A 20 10.39 -3.78 -12.19
C PRO A 20 11.02 -3.00 -11.03
N SER A 21 10.28 -2.89 -9.94
CA SER A 21 10.77 -2.32 -8.68
C SER A 21 11.07 -3.40 -7.65
N ALA A 22 11.67 -3.02 -6.52
CA ALA A 22 11.88 -3.92 -5.39
C ALA A 22 10.57 -4.28 -4.65
N ILE A 23 9.44 -3.63 -4.96
CA ILE A 23 8.17 -3.88 -4.28
C ILE A 23 7.49 -5.13 -4.85
N ILE A 24 7.23 -6.09 -3.97
CA ILE A 24 6.48 -7.30 -4.27
C ILE A 24 5.05 -7.10 -3.76
N SER A 25 4.09 -7.15 -4.68
CA SER A 25 2.69 -6.82 -4.41
C SER A 25 1.75 -7.88 -4.94
N GLN A 26 0.61 -8.02 -4.28
CA GLN A 26 -0.52 -8.75 -4.84
C GLN A 26 -1.12 -7.97 -6.02
N CYS A 27 -1.90 -8.65 -6.87
CA CYS A 27 -2.57 -8.06 -8.03
C CYS A 27 -3.67 -7.07 -7.57
N SER A 28 -3.24 -5.85 -7.26
CA SER A 28 -4.01 -4.74 -6.69
C SER A 28 -3.23 -3.45 -6.88
N PRO A 29 -3.89 -2.28 -6.94
CA PRO A 29 -3.18 -1.02 -7.11
C PRO A 29 -2.30 -0.69 -5.91
N LEU A 30 -1.07 -0.27 -6.20
CA LEU A 30 -0.15 0.39 -5.29
C LEU A 30 -0.27 1.91 -5.48
N SER A 31 -0.21 2.67 -4.40
CA SER A 31 -0.22 4.13 -4.45
C SER A 31 1.06 4.71 -3.88
N ILE A 32 1.63 5.71 -4.57
CA ILE A 32 2.79 6.47 -4.10
C ILE A 32 2.43 7.95 -4.04
N LYS A 33 2.85 8.63 -2.99
CA LYS A 33 2.74 10.08 -2.89
C LYS A 33 3.97 10.69 -2.22
N ARG A 34 4.42 11.82 -2.76
CA ARG A 34 5.48 12.62 -2.12
C ARG A 34 4.91 13.35 -0.91
N ASN A 35 5.59 13.24 0.22
CA ASN A 35 5.33 14.06 1.39
C ASN A 35 5.72 15.51 1.07
N PRO A 36 4.78 16.47 1.13
CA PRO A 36 5.07 17.87 0.78
C PRO A 36 6.02 18.57 1.76
N LEU A 37 6.18 18.06 2.98
CA LEU A 37 7.05 18.64 4.01
C LEU A 37 8.48 18.10 3.95
N SER A 38 8.65 16.77 3.90
CA SER A 38 9.99 16.15 3.90
C SER A 38 10.55 15.90 2.50
N GLY A 39 9.71 15.91 1.46
CA GLY A 39 10.08 15.52 0.10
C GLY A 39 10.23 14.02 -0.11
N GLU A 40 10.15 13.20 0.93
CA GLU A 40 10.24 11.74 0.85
C GLU A 40 9.01 11.12 0.16
N LEU A 41 9.17 9.95 -0.44
CA LEU A 41 8.07 9.20 -1.04
C LEU A 41 7.45 8.24 -0.02
N LEU A 42 6.13 8.21 0.07
CA LEU A 42 5.37 7.18 0.78
C LEU A 42 4.72 6.25 -0.24
N ALA A 43 4.99 4.95 -0.17
CA ALA A 43 4.25 3.92 -0.88
C ALA A 43 3.33 3.17 0.07
N VAL A 44 2.13 2.81 -0.41
CA VAL A 44 1.18 1.93 0.29
C VAL A 44 0.65 0.88 -0.69
N TRP A 45 0.72 -0.39 -0.32
CA TRP A 45 0.38 -1.52 -1.19
C TRP A 45 0.02 -2.80 -0.42
N ASN A 46 -0.58 -3.76 -1.12
CA ASN A 46 -0.86 -5.08 -0.56
C ASN A 46 0.36 -5.99 -0.73
N GLN A 47 1.08 -6.24 0.35
CA GLN A 47 2.25 -7.11 0.32
C GLN A 47 1.82 -8.57 0.17
N ILE A 48 2.61 -9.36 -0.55
CA ILE A 48 2.44 -10.82 -0.57
C ILE A 48 2.97 -11.39 0.75
N PRO A 49 2.15 -12.08 1.56
CA PRO A 49 2.65 -12.74 2.76
C PRO A 49 3.56 -13.90 2.39
N ALA A 50 4.66 -14.04 3.14
CA ALA A 50 5.72 -15.00 2.86
C ALA A 50 5.45 -16.40 3.45
N TYR A 51 4.22 -16.93 3.40
CA TYR A 51 3.93 -18.26 3.95
C TYR A 51 2.87 -19.05 3.18
N ASN A 52 3.14 -20.35 2.96
CA ASN A 52 2.36 -21.22 2.06
C ASN A 52 0.99 -21.66 2.62
N THR A 53 0.79 -21.60 3.93
CA THR A 53 -0.44 -22.08 4.60
C THR A 53 -1.54 -21.02 4.69
N ARG A 54 -1.35 -19.88 4.02
CA ARG A 54 -2.32 -18.78 4.04
C ARG A 54 -3.65 -19.20 3.42
N LYS A 55 -4.75 -18.96 4.13
CA LYS A 55 -6.10 -19.11 3.57
C LYS A 55 -6.38 -17.98 2.59
N LEU A 56 -6.74 -18.35 1.35
CA LEU A 56 -7.15 -17.40 0.32
C LEU A 56 -8.66 -17.45 0.20
N GLU A 57 -9.32 -16.36 0.58
CA GLU A 57 -10.78 -16.28 0.53
C GLU A 57 -11.24 -15.47 -0.67
N LYS A 58 -12.24 -16.00 -1.40
CA LYS A 58 -12.65 -15.46 -2.70
C LYS A 58 -13.31 -14.10 -2.56
N HIS A 59 -14.02 -13.81 -1.46
CA HIS A 59 -14.66 -12.51 -1.26
C HIS A 59 -13.66 -11.41 -0.89
N SER A 60 -12.55 -11.76 -0.22
CA SER A 60 -11.52 -10.79 0.16
C SER A 60 -10.45 -10.54 -0.92
N TRP A 61 -10.48 -11.32 -1.99
CA TRP A 61 -9.45 -11.35 -3.05
C TRP A 61 -8.03 -11.58 -2.51
N ALA A 62 -7.92 -12.12 -1.29
CA ALA A 62 -6.69 -12.26 -0.54
C ALA A 62 -5.86 -10.96 -0.38
N ARG A 63 -6.47 -9.77 -0.48
CA ARG A 63 -5.78 -8.47 -0.50
C ARG A 63 -5.45 -7.94 0.90
N THR A 64 -4.63 -8.68 1.63
CA THR A 64 -4.07 -8.31 2.94
C THR A 64 -2.68 -8.93 3.10
N PRO A 65 -1.81 -8.38 3.96
CA PRO A 65 -1.94 -7.11 4.66
C PRO A 65 -1.81 -5.90 3.71
N LEU A 66 -2.26 -4.73 4.14
CA LEU A 66 -1.96 -3.45 3.50
C LEU A 66 -0.83 -2.80 4.28
N VAL A 67 0.31 -2.59 3.63
CA VAL A 67 1.52 -2.07 4.25
C VAL A 67 1.93 -0.75 3.62
N GLY A 68 2.71 0.04 4.33
CA GLY A 68 3.37 1.21 3.79
C GLY A 68 4.86 1.24 4.13
N ALA A 69 5.61 1.98 3.32
CA ALA A 69 7.04 2.24 3.52
C ALA A 69 7.43 3.59 2.92
N VAL A 70 8.55 4.13 3.39
CA VAL A 70 9.09 5.42 2.96
C VAL A 70 10.36 5.21 2.13
N SER A 71 10.54 6.03 1.10
CA SER A 71 11.78 6.11 0.34
C SER A 71 12.34 7.53 0.39
N LYS A 72 13.64 7.62 0.67
CA LYS A 72 14.42 8.87 0.72
C LYS A 72 15.25 9.10 -0.55
N ASP A 73 15.24 8.15 -1.47
CA ASP A 73 16.13 8.08 -2.63
C ASP A 73 15.36 7.85 -3.94
N GLU A 74 14.19 8.50 -4.06
CA GLU A 74 13.34 8.49 -5.27
C GLU A 74 12.85 7.08 -5.64
N GLY A 75 12.55 6.26 -4.63
CA GLY A 75 11.95 4.93 -4.77
C GLY A 75 12.95 3.82 -5.10
N ARG A 76 14.26 4.08 -4.99
CA ARG A 76 15.30 3.05 -5.18
C ARG A 76 15.34 2.08 -4.00
N THR A 77 15.28 2.59 -2.77
CA THR A 77 15.18 1.80 -1.55
C THR A 77 13.98 2.22 -0.70
N TRP A 78 13.46 1.27 0.08
CA TRP A 78 12.27 1.44 0.91
C TRP A 78 12.57 0.96 2.33
N SER A 79 12.22 1.78 3.33
CA SER A 79 12.44 1.53 4.75
C SER A 79 11.26 2.05 5.60
N GLY A 80 11.31 1.87 6.92
CA GLY A 80 10.24 2.33 7.82
C GLY A 80 8.91 1.61 7.56
N TYR A 81 8.94 0.30 7.35
CA TYR A 81 7.75 -0.49 7.01
C TYR A 81 6.74 -0.50 8.16
N PHE A 82 5.45 -0.32 7.82
CA PHE A 82 4.35 -0.38 8.79
C PHE A 82 3.10 -1.01 8.20
N ALA A 83 2.27 -1.59 9.05
CA ALA A 83 0.96 -2.12 8.67
C ALA A 83 -0.13 -1.03 8.74
N VAL A 84 -0.76 -0.74 7.60
CA VAL A 84 -2.01 0.04 7.52
C VAL A 84 -3.20 -0.82 7.91
N GLU A 85 -3.22 -2.08 7.43
CA GLU A 85 -4.11 -3.13 7.91
C GLU A 85 -3.29 -4.41 8.08
N ARG A 86 -3.51 -5.11 9.19
CA ARG A 86 -2.90 -6.42 9.41
C ARG A 86 -3.68 -7.48 8.65
N GLU A 87 -3.10 -8.66 8.54
CA GLU A 87 -3.82 -9.78 7.97
C GLU A 87 -4.82 -10.32 8.99
N GLU A 88 -6.10 -10.31 8.61
CA GLU A 88 -7.18 -10.92 9.36
C GLU A 88 -7.99 -11.86 8.44
N VAL A 89 -8.48 -12.98 8.99
CA VAL A 89 -9.24 -13.97 8.22
C VAL A 89 -10.54 -13.32 7.69
N GLY A 90 -10.86 -13.51 6.41
CA GLY A 90 -12.02 -12.87 5.78
C GLY A 90 -11.85 -11.40 5.41
N SER A 91 -10.74 -10.77 5.76
CA SER A 91 -10.51 -9.36 5.45
C SER A 91 -9.73 -9.14 4.15
N GLY A 92 -10.06 -8.05 3.46
CA GLY A 92 -9.39 -7.60 2.24
C GLY A 92 -9.43 -6.07 2.14
N CYS A 93 -8.38 -5.44 1.59
CA CYS A 93 -8.37 -4.00 1.36
C CYS A 93 -7.50 -3.61 0.17
N CYS A 94 -7.88 -2.56 -0.55
CA CYS A 94 -7.14 -2.06 -1.73
C CYS A 94 -7.65 -0.69 -2.19
N TYR A 95 -7.10 -0.16 -3.29
CA TYR A 95 -7.45 1.16 -3.86
C TYR A 95 -7.22 2.31 -2.88
N VAL A 96 -6.01 2.36 -2.30
CA VAL A 96 -5.68 3.36 -1.30
C VAL A 96 -5.47 4.75 -1.90
N ALA A 97 -6.13 5.75 -1.33
CA ALA A 97 -5.87 7.16 -1.53
C ALA A 97 -5.02 7.70 -0.39
N ILE A 98 -4.05 8.55 -0.73
CA ILE A 98 -3.07 9.12 0.22
C ILE A 98 -3.25 10.64 0.27
N HIS A 99 -3.40 11.20 1.47
CA HIS A 99 -3.47 12.64 1.68
C HIS A 99 -2.67 13.09 2.90
N PHE A 100 -1.70 13.99 2.68
CA PHE A 100 -0.94 14.63 3.75
C PHE A 100 -1.65 15.89 4.20
N THR A 101 -1.81 16.08 5.51
CA THR A 101 -2.40 17.27 6.14
C THR A 101 -1.54 17.71 7.32
N GLY A 102 -0.70 18.72 7.12
CA GLY A 102 0.23 19.20 8.16
C GLY A 102 1.09 18.06 8.71
N SER A 103 0.98 17.78 10.01
CA SER A 103 1.70 16.72 10.72
C SER A 103 1.04 15.33 10.65
N THR A 104 0.06 15.14 9.78
CA THR A 104 -0.77 13.92 9.72
C THR A 104 -0.84 13.36 8.31
N LEU A 105 -0.87 12.04 8.23
CA LEU A 105 -1.21 11.25 7.05
C LEU A 105 -2.65 10.72 7.17
N LEU A 106 -3.46 10.95 6.13
CA LEU A 106 -4.77 10.33 5.94
C LEU A 106 -4.68 9.28 4.83
N LEU A 107 -5.17 8.09 5.12
CA LEU A 107 -5.31 6.99 4.17
C LEU A 107 -6.79 6.63 4.07
N ALA A 108 -7.33 6.53 2.86
CA ALA A 108 -8.67 6.02 2.62
C ALA A 108 -8.59 4.85 1.63
N TYR A 109 -9.31 3.76 1.87
CA TYR A 109 -9.22 2.56 1.03
C TYR A 109 -10.52 1.76 1.07
N CYS A 110 -10.77 1.04 0.00
CA CYS A 110 -11.87 0.07 -0.06
C CYS A 110 -11.49 -1.17 0.74
N ALA A 111 -12.43 -1.70 1.51
CA ALA A 111 -12.24 -2.84 2.38
C ALA A 111 -13.42 -3.82 2.30
N VAL A 112 -13.22 -4.97 2.93
CA VAL A 112 -14.20 -6.04 3.14
C VAL A 112 -13.79 -6.78 4.41
N GLU A 113 -14.76 -7.15 5.23
CA GLU A 113 -14.58 -7.98 6.42
C GLU A 113 -15.19 -9.38 6.20
N ALA A 114 -15.01 -10.26 7.18
CA ALA A 114 -15.47 -11.65 7.09
C ALA A 114 -16.99 -11.79 6.89
N GLU A 115 -17.78 -10.85 7.39
CA GLU A 115 -19.25 -10.87 7.28
C GLU A 115 -19.75 -10.33 5.94
N ASP A 116 -18.89 -9.70 5.15
CA ASP A 116 -19.27 -9.06 3.90
C ASP A 116 -19.19 -10.05 2.71
N GLY A 117 -20.17 -9.98 1.81
CA GLY A 117 -20.25 -10.92 0.68
C GLY A 117 -19.30 -10.63 -0.49
N ILE A 118 -18.76 -9.41 -0.60
CA ILE A 118 -17.90 -9.00 -1.73
C ILE A 118 -16.84 -7.97 -1.32
N CYS A 119 -15.68 -8.06 -1.97
CA CYS A 119 -14.64 -7.05 -1.89
C CYS A 119 -15.18 -5.67 -2.28
N LEU A 120 -14.61 -4.60 -1.70
CA LEU A 120 -14.97 -3.20 -1.98
C LEU A 120 -16.34 -2.75 -1.43
N SER A 121 -16.87 -3.46 -0.44
CA SER A 121 -18.15 -3.14 0.20
C SER A 121 -18.06 -2.06 1.27
N ARG A 122 -16.86 -1.79 1.80
CA ARG A 122 -16.61 -0.77 2.84
C ARG A 122 -15.61 0.28 2.39
N LEU A 123 -15.77 1.51 2.89
CA LEU A 123 -14.74 2.54 2.85
C LEU A 123 -14.17 2.72 4.25
N LYS A 124 -12.87 2.43 4.42
CA LYS A 124 -12.15 2.67 5.66
C LYS A 124 -11.27 3.90 5.53
N MET A 125 -11.08 4.61 6.64
CA MET A 125 -10.13 5.71 6.75
C MET A 125 -9.24 5.53 7.97
N ARG A 126 -7.96 5.85 7.81
CA ARG A 126 -6.98 5.85 8.89
C ARG A 126 -6.23 7.18 8.95
N LYS A 127 -6.14 7.72 10.15
CA LYS A 127 -5.32 8.89 10.49
C LYS A 127 -4.07 8.41 11.22
N ILE A 128 -2.90 8.83 10.75
CA ILE A 128 -1.60 8.45 11.32
C ILE A 128 -0.78 9.73 11.53
N ALA A 129 -0.23 9.95 12.72
CA ALA A 129 0.69 11.07 12.90
C ALA A 129 2.01 10.80 12.17
N LEU A 130 2.58 11.80 11.51
CA LEU A 130 3.84 11.61 10.77
C LEU A 130 5.01 11.21 11.68
N SER A 131 4.98 11.60 12.95
CA SER A 131 5.94 11.16 13.97
C SER A 131 5.92 9.65 14.20
N GLU A 132 4.78 8.98 13.99
CA GLU A 132 4.68 7.52 14.10
C GLU A 132 5.38 6.78 12.96
N LEU A 133 5.61 7.47 11.82
CA LEU A 133 6.31 6.91 10.66
C LEU A 133 7.83 7.08 10.77
N GLN A 134 8.30 8.07 11.53
CA GLN A 134 9.71 8.46 11.62
C GLN A 134 10.49 7.70 12.71
N GLY A 135 9.80 6.97 13.59
CA GLY A 135 10.38 6.29 14.75
C GLY A 135 10.43 4.76 14.68
N ARG A 136 10.37 4.17 13.48
CA ARG A 136 10.36 2.71 13.27
C ARG A 136 11.44 2.25 12.30
#